data_AF-A0AAD3XYM2-F1
#
_entry.id   AF-A0AAD3XYM2-F1
#
_cell.length_a   1.000
_cell.length_b   1.000
_cell.length_c   1.000
_cell.angle_alpha   90.00
_cell.angle_beta   90.00
_cell.angle_gamma   90.00
#
_symmetry.space_group_name_H-M   'P 1'
#
loop_
_entity.id
_entity.type
_entity.pdbx_description
1 polymer ?
#
loop_
_entity_poly.entity_id
_entity_poly.type
_entity_poly.pdbx_seq_one_letter_code
_entity_poly.pdbx_strand_id
1 'polypeptide(L)'
;MKDLRQAKQILGVRIIHDHEAGRLWLSQEIYFEKMLQRFNMDKSKPVSTLLEKHHRLSSRQCPSSDEEKTYMRGVSYSSTVESLMYALVCTRSDITHIVGIVSRFLSNPGKEHWFAVK
;
A
#
# COMPACT_ATOMS: atom_id res chain seq x y z
N MET A 1 32.06 -19.65 7.91
CA MET A 1 30.82 -19.05 7.35
C MET A 1 30.30 -19.99 6.27
N LYS A 2 29.01 -20.35 6.30
CA LYS A 2 28.38 -21.15 5.23
C LYS A 2 27.95 -20.22 4.10
N ASP A 3 28.31 -20.56 2.88
CA ASP A 3 27.77 -19.90 1.69
C ASP A 3 26.29 -20.30 1.53
N LEU A 4 25.40 -19.32 1.60
CA LEU A 4 23.95 -19.50 1.51
C LEU A 4 23.43 -19.43 0.06
N ARG A 5 24.34 -19.37 -0.92
CA ARG A 5 24.04 -19.12 -2.33
C ARG A 5 23.36 -17.75 -2.52
N GLN A 6 23.18 -17.37 -3.78
CA GLN A 6 22.59 -16.08 -4.14
C GLN A 6 21.13 -15.98 -3.71
N ALA A 7 20.80 -14.95 -2.94
CA ALA A 7 19.43 -14.69 -2.51
C ALA A 7 18.55 -14.31 -3.71
N LYS A 8 17.44 -15.03 -3.90
CA LYS A 8 16.46 -14.77 -4.96
C LYS A 8 15.29 -13.92 -4.47
N GLN A 9 15.01 -13.94 -3.17
CA GLN A 9 13.92 -13.20 -2.57
C GLN A 9 14.23 -12.88 -1.11
N ILE A 10 13.90 -11.66 -0.67
CA ILE A 10 14.00 -11.23 0.73
C ILE A 10 12.73 -10.43 1.05
N LEU A 11 11.99 -10.86 2.07
CA LEU A 11 10.79 -10.17 2.57
C LEU A 11 9.76 -9.80 1.47
N GLY A 12 9.58 -10.66 0.46
CA GLY A 12 8.64 -10.37 -0.64
C GLY A 12 9.21 -9.53 -1.78
N VAL A 13 10.46 -9.07 -1.69
CA VAL A 13 11.19 -8.42 -2.79
C VAL A 13 12.00 -9.48 -3.54
N ARG A 14 11.72 -9.64 -4.82
CA ARG A 14 12.45 -10.50 -5.76
C ARG A 14 13.72 -9.79 -6.21
N ILE A 15 14.85 -10.48 -6.12
CA ILE A 15 16.17 -9.97 -6.51
C ILE A 15 16.57 -10.66 -7.81
N ILE A 16 16.75 -9.86 -8.86
CA ILE A 16 17.13 -10.34 -10.19
C ILE A 16 18.52 -9.80 -10.46
N HIS A 17 19.45 -10.69 -10.80
CA HIS A 17 20.81 -10.32 -11.13
C HIS A 17 21.07 -10.64 -12.61
N ASP A 18 21.62 -9.67 -13.31
CA ASP A 18 22.23 -9.88 -14.62
C ASP A 18 23.73 -9.72 -14.43
N HIS A 19 24.41 -10.87 -14.41
CA HIS A 19 25.85 -10.96 -14.19
C HIS A 19 26.64 -10.52 -15.42
N GLU A 20 26.07 -10.63 -16.62
CA GLU A 20 26.73 -10.22 -17.86
C GLU A 20 26.79 -8.69 -17.95
N ALA A 21 25.70 -8.01 -17.57
CA ALA A 21 25.65 -6.56 -17.53
C ALA A 21 26.06 -5.94 -16.18
N GLY A 22 26.31 -6.75 -15.16
CA GLY A 22 26.62 -6.30 -13.80
C GLY A 22 25.46 -5.52 -13.14
N ARG A 23 24.20 -5.85 -13.46
CA ARG A 23 23.00 -5.14 -12.99
C ARG A 23 22.23 -5.96 -11.96
N LEU A 24 21.53 -5.24 -11.09
CA LEU A 24 20.62 -5.80 -10.11
C LEU A 24 19.28 -5.07 -10.18
N TRP A 25 18.20 -5.83 -10.28
CA TRP A 25 16.84 -5.30 -10.19
C TRP A 25 16.12 -5.87 -8.98
N LEU A 26 15.31 -5.02 -8.37
CA LEU A 26 14.41 -5.37 -7.28
C LEU A 26 12.99 -5.29 -7.82
N SER A 27 12.21 -6.35 -7.62
CA SER A 27 10.81 -6.39 -8.02
C SER A 27 9.94 -6.82 -6.84
N GLN A 28 8.89 -6.04 -6.57
CA GLN A 28 7.92 -6.30 -5.51
C GLN A 28 6.54 -6.71 -6.09
N GLU A 29 6.49 -7.05 -7.37
CA GLU A 29 5.27 -7.41 -8.11
C GLU A 29 4.40 -8.45 -7.38
N ILE A 30 5.00 -9.58 -6.99
CA ILE A 30 4.30 -10.67 -6.28
C ILE A 30 3.70 -10.19 -4.95
N TYR A 31 4.39 -9.28 -4.26
CA TYR A 31 3.87 -8.72 -3.02
C TYR A 31 2.65 -7.83 -3.29
N PHE A 32 2.69 -7.00 -4.33
CA PHE A 32 1.54 -6.17 -4.73
C PHE A 32 0.33 -7.01 -5.11
N GLU A 33 0.51 -8.06 -5.91
CA GLU A 33 -0.58 -8.97 -6.29
C GLU A 33 -1.25 -9.59 -5.06
N LYS A 34 -0.44 -10.12 -4.13
CA LYS A 34 -0.95 -10.71 -2.88
C LYS A 34 -1.62 -9.68 -1.98
N MET A 35 -1.07 -8.47 -1.91
CA MET A 35 -1.61 -7.37 -1.12
C MET A 35 -2.98 -6.93 -1.67
N LEU A 36 -3.10 -6.74 -2.98
CA LEU A 36 -4.36 -6.38 -3.63
C LEU A 36 -5.43 -7.46 -3.44
N GLN A 37 -5.07 -8.73 -3.59
CA GLN A 37 -5.99 -9.84 -3.32
C GLN A 37 -6.44 -9.87 -1.85
N ARG A 38 -5.50 -9.71 -0.90
CA ARG A 38 -5.77 -9.73 0.54
C ARG A 38 -6.80 -8.68 0.96
N PHE A 39 -6.80 -7.51 0.31
CA PHE A 39 -7.70 -6.41 0.63
C PHE A 39 -8.89 -6.28 -0.34
N ASN A 40 -9.11 -7.26 -1.22
CA ASN A 40 -10.18 -7.24 -2.23
C ASN A 40 -10.11 -6.02 -3.17
N MET A 41 -8.89 -5.68 -3.58
CA MET A 41 -8.54 -4.55 -4.44
C MET A 41 -7.97 -5.00 -5.79
N ASP A 42 -7.94 -6.31 -6.07
CA ASP A 42 -7.45 -6.92 -7.31
C ASP A 42 -8.24 -6.46 -8.56
N LYS A 43 -9.49 -6.02 -8.37
CA LYS A 43 -10.36 -5.47 -9.43
C LYS A 43 -10.47 -3.95 -9.40
N SER A 44 -9.70 -3.26 -8.56
CA SER A 44 -9.72 -1.79 -8.49
C SER A 44 -9.13 -1.20 -9.77
N LYS A 45 -9.67 -0.07 -10.21
CA LYS A 45 -9.18 0.60 -11.42
C LYS A 45 -7.81 1.22 -11.13
N PRO A 46 -6.79 1.01 -11.97
CA PRO A 46 -5.53 1.72 -11.80
C PRO A 46 -5.77 3.21 -12.00
N VAL A 47 -5.48 4.00 -10.97
CA VAL A 47 -5.54 5.46 -11.04
C VAL A 47 -4.11 5.99 -11.07
N SER A 48 -3.78 6.80 -12.08
CA SER A 48 -2.46 7.42 -12.22
C SER A 48 -2.18 8.47 -11.14
N THR A 49 -3.25 9.02 -10.55
CA THR A 49 -3.20 10.06 -9.53
C THR A 49 -4.05 9.66 -8.32
N LEU A 50 -3.39 9.21 -7.25
CA LEU A 50 -4.04 8.72 -6.02
C LEU A 50 -4.82 9.81 -5.24
N LEU A 51 -4.57 11.09 -5.51
CA LEU A 51 -5.36 12.21 -4.98
C LEU A 51 -5.39 13.36 -5.99
N GLU A 52 -6.58 13.79 -6.38
CA GLU A 52 -6.73 15.02 -7.16
C GLU A 52 -6.15 16.22 -6.39
N LYS A 53 -5.51 17.17 -7.10
CA LYS A 53 -4.75 18.30 -6.52
C LYS A 53 -5.54 19.17 -5.51
N HIS A 54 -6.87 19.07 -5.50
CA HIS A 54 -7.75 19.84 -4.61
C HIS A 54 -8.55 18.96 -3.64
N HIS A 55 -8.43 17.64 -3.70
CA HIS A 55 -9.13 16.75 -2.77
C HIS A 55 -8.32 16.66 -1.46
N ARG A 56 -8.79 17.33 -0.41
CA ARG A 56 -8.09 17.37 0.88
C ARG A 56 -8.82 16.51 1.91
N LEU A 57 -8.19 15.39 2.29
CA LEU A 57 -8.68 14.55 3.38
C LEU A 57 -8.63 15.30 4.72
N SER A 58 -9.63 15.10 5.57
CA SER A 58 -9.76 15.78 6.86
C SER A 58 -10.56 14.95 7.86
N SER A 59 -10.40 15.27 9.15
CA SER A 59 -11.14 14.63 10.24
C SER A 59 -12.66 14.81 10.16
N ARG A 60 -13.16 15.77 9.36
CA ARG A 60 -14.60 15.94 9.11
C ARG A 60 -15.20 14.78 8.32
N GLN A 61 -14.37 14.00 7.62
CA GLN A 61 -14.79 12.81 6.88
C GLN A 61 -14.70 11.53 7.73
N CYS A 62 -14.42 11.65 9.03
CA CYS A 62 -14.55 10.53 9.96
C CYS A 62 -16.03 10.10 10.08
N PRO A 63 -16.31 8.82 10.39
CA PRO A 63 -17.66 8.31 10.56
C PRO A 63 -18.43 9.12 11.61
N SER A 64 -19.62 9.57 11.23
CA SER A 64 -20.51 10.34 12.12
C SER A 64 -21.69 9.50 12.59
N SER A 65 -22.23 8.64 11.71
CA SER A 65 -23.34 7.75 12.01
C SER A 65 -22.88 6.37 12.48
N ASP A 66 -23.76 5.64 13.18
CA ASP A 66 -23.43 4.29 13.66
C ASP A 66 -23.40 3.26 12.51
N GLU A 67 -24.14 3.50 11.42
CA GLU A 67 -24.06 2.73 10.19
C GLU A 67 -22.68 2.87 9.55
N GLU A 68 -22.14 4.10 9.47
CA GLU A 68 -20.80 4.35 8.94
C GLU A 68 -19.71 3.70 9.78
N LYS A 69 -19.80 3.83 11.11
CA LYS A 69 -18.86 3.16 12.02
C LYS A 69 -18.91 1.64 11.86
N THR A 70 -20.12 1.08 11.71
CA THR A 70 -20.30 -0.36 11.50
C THR A 70 -19.69 -0.82 10.19
N TYR A 71 -19.89 -0.06 9.10
CA TYR A 71 -19.24 -0.33 7.83
C TYR A 71 -17.71 -0.27 7.95
N MET A 72 -17.17 0.80 8.56
CA MET A 72 -15.73 0.99 8.68
C MET A 72 -15.04 -0.04 9.58
N ARG A 73 -15.75 -0.62 10.56
CA ARG A 73 -15.22 -1.76 11.36
C ARG A 73 -14.92 -2.99 10.51
N GLY A 74 -15.61 -3.18 9.40
CA GLY A 74 -15.35 -4.26 8.45
C GLY A 74 -14.22 -3.97 7.47
N VAL A 75 -13.71 -2.74 7.44
CA VAL A 75 -12.65 -2.31 6.52
C VAL A 75 -11.29 -2.46 7.20
N SER A 76 -10.38 -3.18 6.58
CA SER A 76 -9.01 -3.41 7.07
C SER A 76 -8.08 -2.22 6.86
N TYR A 77 -8.53 -1.00 7.14
CA TYR A 77 -7.85 0.25 6.78
C TYR A 77 -6.40 0.31 7.28
N SER A 78 -6.17 0.09 8.59
CA SER A 78 -4.82 0.14 9.18
C SER A 78 -3.88 -0.85 8.51
N SER A 79 -4.34 -2.09 8.33
CA SER A 79 -3.53 -3.15 7.72
C SER A 79 -3.21 -2.87 6.25
N THR A 80 -4.14 -2.25 5.50
CA THR A 80 -3.88 -1.82 4.13
C THR A 80 -2.83 -0.70 4.10
N VAL A 81 -2.96 0.32 4.95
CA VAL A 81 -1.99 1.42 5.03
C VAL A 81 -0.61 0.91 5.44
N GLU A 82 -0.51 0.00 6.42
CA GLU A 82 0.75 -0.64 6.82
C GLU A 82 1.39 -1.43 5.68
N SER A 83 0.59 -2.14 4.88
CA SER A 83 1.09 -2.87 3.71
C SER A 83 1.61 -1.91 2.63
N LEU A 84 0.95 -0.77 2.44
CA LEU A 84 1.42 0.29 1.55
C LEU A 84 2.69 0.96 2.08
N MET A 85 2.83 1.16 3.40
CA MET A 85 4.06 1.64 4.01
C MET A 85 5.24 0.71 3.73
N TYR A 86 5.02 -0.60 3.78
CA TYR A 86 6.07 -1.56 3.44
C TYR A 86 6.49 -1.47 1.97
N ALA A 87 5.51 -1.40 1.05
CA ALA A 87 5.75 -1.17 -0.37
C ALA A 87 6.55 0.12 -0.64
N LEU A 88 6.17 1.20 0.05
CA LEU A 88 6.84 2.48 0.03
C LEU A 88 8.33 2.37 0.40
N VAL A 89 8.64 1.71 1.52
CA VAL A 89 10.01 1.58 2.02
C VAL A 89 10.89 0.74 1.10
N CYS A 90 10.32 -0.28 0.45
CA CYS A 90 11.10 -1.22 -0.34
C CYS A 90 11.33 -0.77 -1.79
N THR A 91 10.28 -0.43 -2.53
CA THR A 91 10.41 -0.20 -3.99
C THR A 91 9.55 0.93 -4.56
N ARG A 92 8.62 1.51 -3.80
CA ARG A 92 7.63 2.48 -4.32
C ARG A 92 7.64 3.81 -3.56
N SER A 93 8.74 4.54 -3.67
CA SER A 93 8.83 5.90 -3.11
C SER A 93 7.86 6.90 -3.74
N ASP A 94 7.31 6.61 -4.92
CA ASP A 94 6.32 7.44 -5.60
C ASP A 94 4.99 7.57 -4.84
N ILE A 95 4.64 6.61 -3.96
CA ILE A 95 3.40 6.69 -3.15
C ILE A 95 3.60 7.38 -1.79
N THR A 96 4.82 7.84 -1.46
CA THR A 96 5.17 8.41 -0.13
C THR A 96 4.18 9.45 0.35
N HIS A 97 3.87 10.41 -0.52
CA HIS A 97 3.04 11.55 -0.17
C HIS A 97 1.64 11.12 0.26
N ILE A 98 1.06 10.19 -0.50
CA ILE A 98 -0.30 9.70 -0.30
C ILE A 98 -0.38 8.86 0.97
N VAL A 99 0.55 7.93 1.15
CA VAL A 99 0.65 7.10 2.36
C VAL A 99 0.77 7.98 3.61
N GLY A 100 1.53 9.07 3.54
CA GLY A 100 1.64 10.05 4.62
C GLY A 100 0.38 10.89 4.88
N ILE A 101 -0.53 11.01 3.91
CA ILE A 101 -1.84 11.64 4.13
C ILE A 101 -2.77 10.64 4.81
N VAL A 102 -2.94 9.44 4.23
CA VAL A 102 -3.91 8.44 4.71
C VAL A 102 -3.54 7.87 6.09
N SER A 103 -2.24 7.83 6.44
CA SER A 103 -1.78 7.39 7.75
C SER A 103 -2.25 8.26 8.92
N ARG A 104 -2.68 9.50 8.66
CA ARG A 104 -3.22 10.39 9.71
C ARG A 104 -4.58 9.93 10.25
N PHE A 105 -5.26 9.03 9.53
CA PHE A 105 -6.62 8.60 9.83
C PHE A 105 -6.69 7.14 10.30
N LEU A 106 -5.57 6.53 10.71
CA LEU A 106 -5.51 5.13 11.16
C LEU A 106 -6.48 4.83 12.31
N SER A 107 -6.64 5.74 13.26
CA SER A 107 -7.47 5.54 14.45
C SER A 107 -8.97 5.67 14.20
N ASN A 108 -9.37 6.48 13.21
CA ASN A 108 -10.78 6.73 12.92
C ASN A 108 -11.01 7.01 11.42
N PRO A 109 -10.80 6.00 10.55
CA PRO A 109 -10.96 6.18 9.12
C PRO A 109 -12.43 6.27 8.76
N GLY A 110 -12.73 7.02 7.70
CA GLY A 110 -14.07 7.14 7.12
C GLY A 110 -14.07 6.63 5.69
N LYS A 111 -15.24 6.64 5.04
CA LYS A 111 -15.39 6.10 3.68
C LYS A 111 -14.51 6.83 2.67
N GLU A 112 -14.46 8.16 2.75
CA GLU A 112 -13.58 8.98 1.90
C GLU A 112 -12.10 8.64 2.10
N HIS A 113 -11.68 8.39 3.35
CA HIS A 113 -10.32 7.93 3.64
C HIS A 113 -10.05 6.58 2.99
N TRP A 114 -11.01 5.65 3.05
CA TRP A 114 -10.88 4.33 2.42
C TRP A 114 -10.85 4.40 0.89
N PHE A 115 -11.68 5.25 0.29
CA PHE A 115 -11.66 5.47 -1.16
C PHE A 115 -10.33 6.05 -1.64
N ALA A 116 -9.69 6.91 -0.87
CA ALA A 116 -8.36 7.43 -1.22
C ALA A 116 -7.24 6.36 -1.17
N VAL A 117 -7.45 5.26 -0.44
CA VAL A 117 -6.52 4.12 -0.40
C VAL A 117 -6.74 3.16 -1.57
N LYS A 118 -7.95 3.15 -2.16
CA LYS A 118 -8.42 2.15 -3.13
C LYS A 118 -8.34 2.57 -4.58
#